data_AF-A0A0T2MEK6-F1
#
_entry.id   AF-A0A0T2MEK6-F1
#
_cell.length_a   1.000
_cell.length_b   1.000
_cell.length_c   1.000
_cell.angle_alpha   90.00
_cell.angle_beta   90.00
_cell.angle_gamma   90.00
#
_symmetry.space_group_name_H-M   'P 1'
#
loop_
_entity.id
_entity.type
_entity.pdbx_description
1 polymer ?
#
loop_
_entity_poly.entity_id
_entity_poly.type
_entity_poly.pdbx_seq_one_letter_code
_entity_poly.pdbx_strand_id
1 'polypeptide(L)' 'MSRKEFDASRMRRLKRFAARYGLTILTDEKMKVLGHAGGHAIRDESFNILFGNVPKPFSASLDDIESWLEANTAPEE' A
#
# COMPACT_ATOMS: atom_id res chain seq x y z
N MET A 1 -18.69 -13.61 0.05
CA MET A 1 -17.55 -12.84 -0.49
C MET A 1 -16.27 -13.62 -0.25
N SER A 2 -15.43 -13.74 -1.28
CA SER A 2 -14.11 -14.36 -1.19
C SER A 2 -13.10 -13.41 -0.54
N ARG A 3 -12.08 -13.93 0.14
CA ARG A 3 -10.97 -13.14 0.72
C ARG A 3 -10.35 -12.18 -0.30
N LYS A 4 -10.27 -12.61 -1.56
CA LYS A 4 -9.76 -11.82 -2.69
C LYS A 4 -10.59 -10.55 -2.95
N GLU A 5 -11.92 -10.64 -2.81
CA GLU A 5 -12.83 -9.50 -3.00
C GLU A 5 -12.71 -8.50 -1.85
N PHE A 6 -12.51 -9.00 -0.63
CA PHE A 6 -12.27 -8.18 0.55
C PHE A 6 -10.97 -7.38 0.42
N ASP A 7 -9.87 -8.02 0.01
CA ASP A 7 -8.58 -7.37 -0.18
C ASP A 7 -8.62 -6.33 -1.32
N ALA A 8 -9.36 -6.61 -2.40
CA ALA A 8 -9.58 -5.66 -3.48
C ALA A 8 -10.37 -4.42 -3.00
N SER A 9 -11.42 -4.63 -2.20
CA SER A 9 -12.20 -3.54 -1.60
C SER A 9 -11.35 -2.69 -0.64
N ARG A 10 -10.55 -3.34 0.20
CA ARG A 10 -9.61 -2.67 1.13
C ARG A 10 -8.58 -1.83 0.37
N MET A 11 -7.96 -2.39 -0.68
CA MET A 11 -7.01 -1.65 -1.52
C MET A 11 -7.63 -0.38 -2.13
N ARG A 12 -8.86 -0.46 -2.64
CA ARG A 12 -9.56 0.71 -3.20
C ARG A 12 -9.79 1.80 -2.13
N ARG A 13 -10.09 1.41 -0.89
CA ARG A 13 -10.22 2.34 0.24
C ARG A 13 -8.89 3.00 0.57
N LEU A 14 -7.83 2.22 0.73
CA LEU A 14 -6.48 2.73 1.05
C LEU A 14 -5.96 3.68 -0.04
N LYS A 15 -6.16 3.36 -1.32
CA LYS A 15 -5.77 4.26 -2.43
C LYS A 15 -6.48 5.61 -2.36
N ARG A 16 -7.78 5.61 -2.07
CA ARG A 16 -8.54 6.86 -1.91
C ARG A 16 -8.07 7.66 -0.69
N PHE A 17 -7.71 6.98 0.39
CA PHE A 17 -7.18 7.61 1.59
C PHE A 17 -5.81 8.25 1.32
N ALA A 18 -4.85 7.47 0.79
CA ALA A 18 -3.51 7.91 0.44
C ALA A 18 -3.51 9.10 -0.53
N ALA A 19 -4.40 9.09 -1.52
CA ALA A 19 -4.54 10.18 -2.49
C ALA A 19 -4.87 11.54 -1.84
N ARG A 20 -5.47 11.57 -0.64
CA ARG A 20 -5.75 12.84 0.08
C ARG A 20 -4.49 13.50 0.63
N TYR A 21 -3.40 12.75 0.74
CA TYR A 21 -2.12 13.19 1.30
C TYR A 21 -1.01 13.25 0.24
N GLY A 22 -1.35 13.26 -1.05
CA GLY A 22 -0.36 13.24 -2.14
C GLY A 22 0.39 11.91 -2.28
N LEU A 23 -0.13 10.83 -1.70
CA LEU A 23 0.52 9.53 -1.69
C LEU A 23 -0.09 8.57 -2.72
N THR A 24 0.77 7.84 -3.41
CA THR A 24 0.39 6.81 -4.39
C THR A 24 0.78 5.43 -3.90
N ILE A 25 -0.21 4.52 -3.78
CA ILE A 25 0.06 3.10 -3.50
C ILE A 25 0.31 2.37 -4.82
N LEU A 26 1.54 1.93 -5.02
CA LEU A 26 1.94 1.10 -6.15
C LEU A 26 1.67 -0.37 -5.84
N THR A 27 1.38 -1.15 -6.88
CA THR A 27 1.13 -2.59 -6.76
C THR A 27 1.86 -3.34 -7.85
N ASP A 28 2.64 -4.34 -7.47
CA ASP A 28 3.26 -5.27 -8.41
C ASP A 28 2.36 -6.51 -8.56
N GLU A 29 1.70 -6.61 -9.71
CA GLU A 29 0.79 -7.73 -10.01
C GLU A 29 1.54 -9.06 -10.13
N LYS A 30 2.80 -9.06 -10.58
CA LYS A 30 3.61 -10.27 -10.71
C LYS A 30 3.94 -10.84 -9.33
N MET A 31 4.30 -9.98 -8.39
CA MET A 31 4.57 -10.38 -7.00
C MET A 31 3.32 -10.96 -6.31
N LYS A 32 2.13 -10.41 -6.61
CA LYS A 32 0.86 -10.96 -6.13
C LYS A 32 0.54 -12.34 -6.70
N VAL A 33 0.78 -12.54 -7.99
CA VAL A 33 0.52 -13.83 -8.67
C VAL A 33 1.46 -14.92 -8.17
N LEU A 34 2.71 -14.57 -7.83
CA LEU A 34 3.70 -15.50 -7.29
C LEU A 34 3.45 -15.92 -5.83
N GLY A 35 2.42 -15.39 -5.17
CA GLY A 35 2.04 -15.81 -3.81
C GLY A 35 3.03 -15.38 -2.72
N HIS A 36 3.92 -14.44 -3.00
CA HIS A 36 4.79 -13.87 -1.98
C HIS A 36 3.99 -12.94 -1.04
N ALA A 37 4.27 -12.98 0.26
CA ALA A 37 3.80 -11.97 1.18
C ALA A 37 4.39 -10.61 0.74
N GLY A 38 3.51 -9.69 0.33
CA GLY A 38 3.88 -8.38 -0.20
C GLY A 38 3.18 -8.01 -1.50
N GLY A 39 3.79 -7.11 -2.26
CA GLY A 39 3.31 -6.62 -3.55
C GLY A 39 2.93 -5.14 -3.55
N HIS A 40 3.21 -4.41 -2.46
CA HIS A 40 2.83 -3.01 -2.30
C HIS A 40 4.00 -2.12 -1.93
N ALA A 41 3.92 -0.86 -2.36
CA ALA A 41 4.83 0.21 -1.98
C ALA A 41 4.08 1.55 -1.97
N ILE A 42 4.55 2.51 -1.18
CA ILE A 42 4.01 3.88 -1.11
C ILE A 42 5.01 4.83 -1.75
N ARG A 43 4.53 5.72 -2.61
CA ARG A 43 5.31 6.73 -3.29
C ARG A 43 4.73 8.12 -3.06
N ASP A 44 5.58 9.14 -2.99
CA ASP A 44 5.16 10.54 -2.98
C ASP A 44 4.92 11.09 -4.41
N GLU A 45 4.57 12.37 -4.50
CA GLU A 45 4.42 13.11 -5.75
C GLU A 45 5.75 13.33 -6.48
N SER A 46 6.87 13.32 -5.74
CA SER A 46 8.24 13.45 -6.26
C SER A 46 8.80 12.14 -6.79
N PHE A 47 7.98 11.10 -6.88
CA PHE A 47 8.33 9.75 -7.33
C PHE A 47 9.26 8.95 -6.42
N ASN A 48 9.50 9.41 -5.18
CA ASN A 48 10.29 8.70 -4.20
C ASN A 48 9.46 7.62 -3.50
N ILE A 49 10.01 6.43 -3.35
CA ILE A 49 9.37 5.35 -2.59
C ILE A 49 9.62 5.60 -1.10
N LEU A 50 8.54 5.89 -0.36
CA LEU A 50 8.58 6.15 1.08
C LEU A 50 8.51 4.86 1.90
N PHE A 51 7.83 3.82 1.39
CA PHE A 51 7.64 2.57 2.12
C PHE A 51 7.44 1.36 1.19
N GLY A 52 7.79 0.16 1.67
CA GLY A 52 7.59 -1.11 0.96
C GLY A 52 8.65 -1.45 -0.09
N ASN A 53 9.85 -0.87 0.02
CA ASN A 53 10.98 -1.15 -0.91
C ASN A 53 12.12 -1.95 -0.28
N VAL A 54 12.06 -2.26 1.02
CA VAL A 54 13.13 -2.91 1.78
C VAL A 54 12.52 -4.09 2.55
N PRO A 55 13.12 -5.30 2.51
CA PRO A 55 14.43 -5.65 1.94
C PRO A 55 14.45 -5.79 0.41
N LYS A 56 13.29 -5.79 -0.24
CA LYS A 56 13.15 -5.86 -1.70
C LYS A 56 12.01 -4.95 -2.17
N PRO A 57 12.00 -4.56 -3.46
CA PRO A 57 10.89 -3.81 -4.02
C PRO A 57 9.55 -4.51 -3.82
N PHE A 58 8.53 -3.71 -3.51
CA PHE A 58 7.16 -4.18 -3.29
C PHE A 58 7.07 -5.26 -2.20
N SER A 59 7.77 -5.06 -1.10
CA SER A 59 7.78 -6.00 0.03
C SER A 59 6.62 -5.80 1.01
N ALA A 60 5.96 -4.64 1.00
CA ALA A 60 4.88 -4.36 1.95
C ALA A 60 3.59 -5.13 1.61
N SER A 61 2.93 -5.64 2.64
CA SER A 61 1.58 -6.21 2.59
C SER A 61 0.51 -5.11 2.70
N LEU A 62 -0.77 -5.48 2.55
CA LEU A 62 -1.87 -4.53 2.77
C LEU A 62 -1.95 -4.03 4.22
N ASP A 63 -1.63 -4.89 5.18
CA ASP A 63 -1.62 -4.55 6.60
C ASP A 63 -0.52 -3.51 6.88
N ASP A 64 0.68 -3.74 6.34
CA ASP A 64 1.80 -2.80 6.51
C ASP A 64 1.50 -1.41 5.93
N ILE A 65 0.83 -1.38 4.77
CA ILE A 65 0.43 -0.12 4.11
C ILE A 65 -0.60 0.63 4.94
N GLU A 66 -1.59 -0.08 5.51
CA GLU A 66 -2.61 0.55 6.35
C GLU A 66 -1.98 1.13 7.62
N SER A 67 -1.15 0.37 8.33
CA SER A 67 -0.46 0.86 9.53
C SER A 67 0.48 2.02 9.23
N TRP A 68 1.20 1.99 8.10
CA TRP A 68 2.06 3.11 7.71
C TRP A 68 1.24 4.37 7.42
N LEU A 69 0.13 4.25 6.70
CA LEU A 69 -0.74 5.37 6.40
C LEU A 69 -1.32 5.97 7.69
N GLU A 70 -1.83 5.16 8.61
CA GLU A 70 -2.33 5.64 9.90
C GLU A 70 -1.25 6.40 10.68
N ALA A 71 -0.03 5.86 10.77
CA ALA A 71 1.06 6.50 11.52
C ALA A 71 1.59 7.81 10.89
N ASN A 72 1.52 7.96 9.57
CA ASN A 72 2.13 9.08 8.84
C ASN A 72 1.12 10.10 8.31
N THR A 73 -0.18 9.85 8.45
CA THR A 73 -1.24 10.73 7.92
C THR A 73 -2.42 10.92 8.87
N ALA A 74 -2.36 10.39 10.09
CA ALA A 74 -3.34 10.73 11.11
C ALA A 74 -3.33 12.26 11.34
N PRO A 75 -4.49 12.94 11.25
CA PRO A 75 -4.59 14.30 11.76
C PRO A 75 -4.31 14.24 13.26
N GLU A 76 -3.40 15.08 13.78
CA GLU A 76 -3.32 15.30 15.23
C GLU A 76 -4.73 15.69 15.71
N GLU A 77 -5.30 14.87 16.61
CA GLU A 77 -6.58 15.15 17.27
C GLU A 77 -6.48 16.33 18.24
#